data_AF-A0AAD6HZI1-F1
#
_entry.id   AF-A0AAD6HZI1-F1
#
_cell.length_a   1.000
_cell.length_b   1.000
_cell.length_c   1.000
_cell.angle_alpha   90.00
_cell.angle_beta   90.00
_cell.angle_gamma   90.00
#
_symmetry.space_group_name_H-M   'P 1'
#
loop_
_entity.id
_entity.type
_entity.pdbx_description
1 polymer ?
#
loop_
_entity_poly.entity_id
_entity_poly.type
_entity_poly.pdbx_seq_one_letter_code
_entity_poly.pdbx_strand_id
1 'polypeptide(L)'
;MPSRAGYSFLMYELFGVFATSLAQLCASLMPNIEAAFAANGFFFMFCNTFAGTLSPKPVTHPGWRCYYKVSPLFYLNKGVAVDVLQDLPIRCEESEILTFYTVNGTSCGQCAQDFLKSATGYLLNPTSMTECHYCRYSDGQSYYWQYGHEFANRHRNIGIFIEFIAFNFTMVLVITYLTNMRRQ
;
A
#
# COMPACT_ATOMS: atom_id res chain seq x y z
N MET A 1 -20.91 6.70 1.31
CA MET A 1 -20.35 6.15 0.04
C MET A 1 -19.75 7.21 -0.90
N PRO A 2 -20.28 8.45 -1.03
CA PRO A 2 -19.67 9.47 -1.93
C PRO A 2 -18.26 9.93 -1.51
N SER A 3 -18.01 10.02 -0.20
CA SER A 3 -16.73 10.52 0.35
C SER A 3 -15.54 9.59 0.09
N ARG A 4 -15.77 8.26 -0.01
CA ARG A 4 -14.74 7.25 -0.29
C ARG A 4 -14.31 7.28 -1.75
N ALA A 5 -15.30 7.29 -2.65
CA ALA A 5 -15.06 7.46 -4.08
C ALA A 5 -14.30 8.76 -4.39
N GLY A 6 -14.65 9.87 -3.73
CA GLY A 6 -13.95 11.15 -3.87
C GLY A 6 -12.49 11.11 -3.42
N TYR A 7 -12.18 10.43 -2.31
CA TYR A 7 -10.80 10.27 -1.84
C TYR A 7 -9.96 9.45 -2.84
N SER A 8 -10.47 8.29 -3.24
CA SER A 8 -9.77 7.42 -4.19
C SER A 8 -9.55 8.12 -5.54
N PHE A 9 -10.57 8.82 -6.06
CA PHE A 9 -10.45 9.62 -7.28
C PHE A 9 -9.36 10.70 -7.16
N LEU A 10 -9.37 11.50 -6.09
CA LEU A 10 -8.35 12.53 -5.85
C LEU A 10 -6.94 11.94 -5.82
N MET A 11 -6.77 10.78 -5.17
CA MET A 11 -5.47 10.10 -5.09
C MET A 11 -4.97 9.64 -6.48
N TYR A 12 -5.85 9.14 -7.35
CA TYR A 12 -5.49 8.76 -8.71
C TYR A 12 -5.15 9.97 -9.59
N GLU A 13 -5.89 11.07 -9.46
CA GLU A 13 -5.57 12.34 -10.15
C GLU A 13 -4.20 12.87 -9.72
N LEU A 14 -3.92 12.89 -8.41
CA LEU A 14 -2.61 13.25 -7.89
C LEU A 14 -1.52 12.32 -8.43
N PHE A 15 -1.77 11.02 -8.53
CA PHE A 15 -0.82 10.08 -9.12
C PHE A 15 -0.51 10.41 -10.59
N GLY A 16 -1.51 10.81 -11.38
CA GLY A 16 -1.29 11.30 -12.75
C GLY A 16 -0.39 12.54 -12.79
N VAL A 17 -0.62 13.50 -11.89
CA VAL A 17 0.24 14.69 -11.75
C VAL A 17 1.66 14.32 -11.30
N PHE A 18 1.80 13.37 -10.37
CA PHE A 18 3.10 12.87 -9.95
C PHE A 18 3.86 12.22 -11.12
N ALA A 19 3.22 11.33 -11.87
CA ALA A 19 3.83 10.65 -13.01
C ALA A 19 4.31 11.63 -14.09
N THR A 20 3.51 12.66 -14.39
CA THR A 20 3.90 13.71 -15.34
C THR A 20 5.04 14.59 -14.80
N SER A 21 5.01 14.96 -13.52
CA SER A 21 6.09 15.74 -12.88
C SER A 21 7.43 14.98 -12.86
N LEU A 22 7.41 13.66 -12.64
CA LEU A 22 8.61 12.81 -12.64
C LEU A 22 9.20 12.70 -14.05
N ALA A 23 8.35 12.51 -15.07
CA ALA A 23 8.78 12.47 -16.46
C ALA A 23 9.42 13.81 -16.88
N GLN A 24 8.84 14.94 -16.48
CA GLN A 24 9.41 16.27 -16.73
C GLN A 24 10.75 16.46 -16.01
N LEU A 25 10.89 15.97 -14.78
CA LEU A 25 12.15 15.99 -14.04
C LEU A 25 13.24 15.22 -14.78
N CYS A 26 12.96 13.99 -15.22
CA CYS A 26 13.89 13.21 -16.01
C CYS A 26 14.25 13.87 -17.34
N ALA A 27 13.26 14.46 -18.04
CA ALA A 27 13.49 15.18 -19.29
C ALA A 27 14.36 16.43 -19.10
N SER A 28 14.26 17.13 -17.96
CA SER A 28 15.09 18.30 -17.67
C SER A 28 16.56 17.96 -17.40
N LEU A 29 16.85 16.74 -16.95
CA LEU A 29 18.20 16.27 -16.59
C LEU A 29 18.96 15.66 -17.76
N MET A 30 18.23 15.04 -18.70
CA MET A 30 18.85 14.23 -19.76
C MET A 30 19.04 15.05 -21.04
N PRO A 31 20.19 14.89 -21.74
CA PRO A 31 20.45 15.63 -22.97
C PRO A 31 19.66 15.10 -24.18
N ASN A 32 19.12 13.87 -24.08
CA ASN A 32 18.46 13.12 -25.13
C ASN A 32 17.20 12.41 -24.61
N ILE A 33 16.21 12.27 -25.49
CA ILE A 33 14.88 11.74 -25.17
C ILE A 33 14.94 10.27 -24.76
N GLU A 34 15.78 9.46 -25.42
CA GLU A 34 15.92 8.03 -25.08
C GLU A 34 16.44 7.82 -23.65
N ALA A 35 17.45 8.59 -23.23
CA ALA A 35 17.98 8.55 -21.88
C ALA A 35 16.94 9.02 -20.84
N ALA A 36 16.14 10.04 -21.19
CA ALA A 36 15.04 10.50 -20.34
C ALA A 36 14.00 9.40 -20.08
N PHE A 37 13.62 8.64 -21.12
CA PHE A 37 12.69 7.52 -20.98
C PHE A 37 13.28 6.39 -20.14
N ALA A 38 14.55 6.02 -20.37
CA ALA A 38 15.23 5.00 -19.58
C ALA A 38 15.31 5.39 -18.09
N ALA A 39 15.69 6.64 -17.80
CA ALA A 39 15.74 7.16 -16.44
C ALA A 39 14.36 7.18 -15.77
N ASN A 40 13.33 7.68 -16.48
CA ASN A 40 11.96 7.70 -15.96
C ASN A 40 11.46 6.29 -15.62
N GLY A 41 11.67 5.31 -16.51
CA GLY A 41 11.33 3.92 -16.26
C GLY A 41 12.05 3.33 -15.04
N PHE A 42 13.33 3.63 -14.89
CA PHE A 42 14.13 3.18 -13.74
C PHE A 42 13.59 3.75 -12.41
N PHE A 43 13.38 5.08 -12.32
CA PHE A 43 12.87 5.70 -11.11
C PHE A 43 11.44 5.27 -10.78
N PHE A 44 10.59 5.14 -11.78
CA PHE A 44 9.23 4.65 -11.61
C PHE A 44 9.21 3.21 -11.08
N MET A 45 10.03 2.32 -11.67
CA MET A 45 10.14 0.94 -11.22
C MET A 45 10.66 0.86 -9.77
N PHE A 46 11.66 1.68 -9.42
CA PHE A 46 12.15 1.76 -8.05
C PHE A 46 11.05 2.18 -7.07
N CYS A 47 10.28 3.23 -7.40
CA CYS A 47 9.14 3.65 -6.57
C CYS A 47 8.10 2.53 -6.44
N ASN A 48 7.84 1.79 -7.52
CA ASN A 48 6.85 0.72 -7.58
C ASN A 48 7.25 -0.49 -6.73
N THR A 49 8.52 -0.88 -6.72
CA THR A 49 9.04 -1.96 -5.86
C THR A 49 8.77 -1.68 -4.38
N PHE A 50 8.91 -0.41 -3.95
CA PHE A 50 8.67 0.00 -2.57
C PHE A 50 7.25 0.55 -2.32
N ALA A 51 6.30 0.30 -3.22
CA ALA A 51 4.91 0.72 -3.06
C ALA A 51 4.17 -0.04 -1.93
N GLY A 52 4.75 -1.13 -1.41
CA GLY A 52 4.24 -1.87 -0.25
C GLY A 52 3.36 -3.08 -0.59
N THR A 53 2.75 -3.13 -1.78
CA THR A 53 1.90 -4.26 -2.21
C THR A 53 2.71 -5.53 -2.48
N LEU A 54 3.87 -5.39 -3.14
CA LEU A 54 4.76 -6.52 -3.47
C LEU A 54 5.76 -6.83 -2.35
N SER A 55 5.97 -5.88 -1.44
CA SER A 55 6.95 -5.98 -0.36
C SER A 55 6.32 -5.44 0.92
N PRO A 56 5.48 -6.24 1.60
CA PRO A 56 4.87 -5.82 2.85
C PRO A 56 5.92 -5.70 3.96
N LYS A 57 5.78 -4.70 4.84
CA LYS A 57 6.74 -4.41 5.93
C LYS A 57 7.23 -5.63 6.74
N PRO A 58 6.39 -6.64 7.08
CA PRO A 58 6.82 -7.79 7.87
C PRO A 58 7.86 -8.67 7.17
N VAL A 59 7.81 -8.77 5.84
CA VAL A 59 8.74 -9.63 5.06
C VAL A 59 9.99 -8.89 4.59
N THR A 60 10.02 -7.57 4.74
CA THR A 60 11.10 -6.73 4.22
C THR A 60 12.23 -6.57 5.22
N HIS A 61 13.45 -6.84 4.74
CA HIS A 61 14.68 -6.71 5.51
C HIS A 61 14.82 -5.29 6.11
N PRO A 62 15.27 -5.13 7.37
CA PRO A 62 15.28 -3.85 8.07
C PRO A 62 15.95 -2.70 7.32
N GLY A 63 17.05 -2.97 6.62
CA GLY A 63 17.78 -1.96 5.84
C GLY A 63 16.95 -1.28 4.74
N TRP A 64 15.95 -1.97 4.18
CA TRP A 64 15.11 -1.44 3.11
C TRP A 64 13.86 -0.73 3.63
N ARG A 65 13.59 -0.80 4.94
CA ARG A 65 12.40 -0.19 5.54
C ARG A 65 12.39 1.34 5.46
N CYS A 66 13.56 1.97 5.31
CA CYS A 66 13.67 3.41 5.13
C CYS A 66 13.00 3.87 3.81
N TYR A 67 13.11 3.07 2.75
CA TYR A 67 12.57 3.43 1.43
C TYR A 67 11.04 3.57 1.41
N TYR A 68 10.32 2.91 2.32
CA TYR A 68 8.88 3.13 2.46
C TYR A 68 8.52 4.57 2.84
N LYS A 69 9.41 5.30 3.52
CA LYS A 69 9.18 6.70 3.85
C LYS A 69 9.38 7.63 2.64
N VAL A 70 10.19 7.19 1.68
CA VAL A 70 10.62 7.96 0.50
C VAL A 70 9.82 7.59 -0.75
N SER A 71 9.13 6.44 -0.77
CA SER A 71 8.30 6.04 -1.90
C SER A 71 6.94 6.76 -1.86
N PRO A 72 6.63 7.63 -2.84
CA PRO A 72 5.32 8.29 -2.92
C PRO A 72 4.20 7.26 -3.15
N LEU A 73 4.48 6.19 -3.89
CA LEU A 73 3.52 5.11 -4.15
C LEU A 73 3.13 4.34 -2.89
N PHE A 74 4.00 4.32 -1.87
CA PHE A 74 3.65 3.74 -0.57
C PHE A 74 2.50 4.51 0.10
N TYR A 75 2.52 5.84 0.06
CA TYR A 75 1.46 6.67 0.63
C TYR A 75 0.17 6.59 -0.20
N LEU A 76 0.29 6.44 -1.51
CA LEU A 76 -0.84 6.19 -2.41
C LEU A 76 -1.56 4.88 -2.05
N ASN A 77 -0.85 3.76 -2.09
CA ASN A 77 -1.41 2.44 -1.82
C ASN A 77 -1.95 2.35 -0.38
N LYS A 78 -1.20 2.87 0.60
CA LYS A 78 -1.68 2.94 1.99
C LYS A 78 -2.99 3.70 2.12
N GLY A 79 -3.10 4.86 1.45
CA GLY A 79 -4.31 5.68 1.49
C GLY A 79 -5.51 4.99 0.85
N VAL A 80 -5.35 4.48 -0.37
CA VAL A 80 -6.42 3.85 -1.14
C VAL A 80 -6.85 2.52 -0.51
N ALA A 81 -5.90 1.67 -0.08
CA ALA A 81 -6.22 0.39 0.53
C ALA A 81 -7.05 0.56 1.81
N VAL A 82 -6.69 1.52 2.66
CA VAL A 82 -7.41 1.80 3.90
C VAL A 82 -8.79 2.42 3.64
N ASP A 83 -8.92 3.24 2.60
CA ASP A 83 -10.21 3.84 2.19
C ASP A 83 -11.16 2.82 1.57
N VAL A 84 -10.67 1.87 0.76
CA VAL A 84 -11.49 0.84 0.10
C VAL A 84 -11.86 -0.31 1.03
N LEU A 85 -10.97 -0.70 1.96
CA LEU A 85 -11.20 -1.84 2.85
C LEU A 85 -11.95 -1.47 4.15
N GLN A 86 -12.19 -0.19 4.41
CA GLN A 86 -12.94 0.22 5.60
C GLN A 86 -14.36 -0.37 5.62
N ASP A 87 -14.73 -0.99 6.73
CA ASP A 87 -16.06 -1.55 6.99
C ASP A 87 -16.52 -2.57 5.95
N LEU A 88 -15.58 -3.21 5.26
CA LEU A 88 -15.85 -4.29 4.32
C LEU A 88 -15.86 -5.62 5.09
N PRO A 89 -17.02 -6.28 5.26
CA PRO A 89 -17.07 -7.61 5.87
C PRO A 89 -16.42 -8.63 4.92
N ILE A 90 -15.46 -9.40 5.41
CA ILE A 90 -14.80 -10.44 4.63
C ILE A 90 -15.55 -11.75 4.82
N ARG A 91 -15.92 -12.40 3.72
CA ARG A 91 -16.45 -13.76 3.70
C ARG A 91 -15.46 -14.61 2.92
N CYS A 92 -14.77 -15.52 3.61
CA CYS A 92 -13.80 -16.40 2.97
C CYS A 92 -14.48 -17.34 1.97
N GLU A 93 -13.87 -17.46 0.79
CA GLU A 93 -14.18 -18.50 -0.20
C GLU A 93 -13.54 -19.84 0.24
N GLU A 94 -13.98 -20.97 -0.32
CA GLU A 94 -13.44 -22.30 0.02
C GLU A 94 -11.90 -22.40 -0.08
N SER A 95 -11.30 -21.65 -1.02
CA SER A 95 -9.84 -21.61 -1.21
C SER A 95 -9.08 -20.77 -0.18
N GLU A 96 -9.76 -19.87 0.54
CA GLU A 96 -9.19 -19.00 1.57
C GLU A 96 -9.38 -19.56 2.98
N ILE A 97 -10.19 -20.61 3.10
CA ILE A 97 -10.44 -21.31 4.35
C ILE A 97 -9.19 -22.12 4.73
N LEU A 98 -8.68 -21.85 5.93
CA LEU A 98 -7.64 -22.65 6.55
C LEU A 98 -8.30 -23.82 7.28
N THR A 99 -8.07 -25.03 6.77
CA THR A 99 -8.51 -26.26 7.42
C THR A 99 -7.44 -26.76 8.39
N PHE A 100 -7.83 -27.01 9.63
CA PHE A 100 -7.00 -27.68 10.63
C PHE A 100 -7.81 -28.72 11.40
N TYR A 101 -7.13 -29.68 12.02
CA TYR A 101 -7.75 -30.76 12.77
C TYR A 101 -7.59 -30.52 14.27
N THR A 102 -8.63 -30.81 15.05
CA THR A 102 -8.55 -30.73 16.52
C THR A 102 -7.72 -31.90 17.06
N VAL A 103 -7.09 -31.66 18.22
CA VAL A 103 -6.39 -32.72 18.96
C VAL A 103 -7.24 -33.04 20.20
N ASN A 104 -7.38 -34.33 20.52
CA ASN A 104 -8.06 -34.83 21.73
C ASN A 104 -9.60 -34.69 21.78
N GLY A 105 -10.30 -34.66 20.65
CA GLY A 105 -11.77 -34.69 20.62
C GLY A 105 -12.44 -33.45 21.23
N THR A 106 -11.71 -32.33 21.27
CA THR A 106 -12.24 -31.02 21.70
C THR A 106 -12.97 -30.34 20.54
N SER A 107 -13.88 -29.41 20.84
CA SER A 107 -14.54 -28.63 19.80
C SER A 107 -13.59 -27.60 19.19
N CYS A 108 -13.76 -27.26 17.90
CA CYS A 108 -12.97 -26.25 17.21
C CYS A 108 -12.89 -24.92 17.98
N GLY A 109 -14.02 -24.50 18.57
CA GLY A 109 -14.08 -23.29 19.39
C GLY A 109 -13.22 -23.36 20.64
N GLN A 110 -13.15 -24.52 21.32
CA GLN A 110 -12.30 -24.70 22.50
C GLN A 110 -10.83 -24.81 22.11
N CYS A 111 -10.51 -25.59 21.07
CA CYS A 111 -9.15 -25.78 20.58
C CYS A 111 -8.51 -24.47 20.12
N ALA A 112 -9.27 -23.60 19.46
CA ALA A 112 -8.77 -22.33 18.95
C ALA A 112 -9.05 -21.13 19.88
N GLN A 113 -9.60 -21.34 21.07
CA GLN A 113 -10.03 -20.26 21.96
C GLN A 113 -8.89 -19.28 22.29
N ASP A 114 -7.70 -19.81 22.61
CA ASP A 114 -6.53 -18.97 22.92
C ASP A 114 -5.94 -18.31 21.67
N PHE A 115 -6.00 -18.99 20.52
CA PHE A 115 -5.57 -18.43 19.25
C PHE A 115 -6.45 -17.23 18.84
N LEU A 116 -7.78 -17.39 18.92
CA LEU A 116 -8.76 -16.36 18.56
C LEU A 116 -8.69 -15.09 19.41
N LYS A 117 -8.08 -15.14 20.61
CA LYS A 117 -7.82 -13.91 21.40
C LYS A 117 -6.84 -12.96 20.72
N SER A 118 -5.95 -13.49 19.89
CA SER A 118 -4.91 -12.73 19.16
C SER A 118 -5.14 -12.68 17.65
N ALA A 119 -6.00 -13.55 17.13
CA ALA A 119 -6.33 -13.62 15.72
C ALA A 119 -7.34 -12.53 15.34
N THR A 120 -7.30 -12.11 14.08
CA THR A 120 -8.21 -11.10 13.51
C THR A 120 -9.35 -11.72 12.70
N GLY A 121 -9.38 -13.05 12.65
CA GLY A 121 -10.32 -13.86 11.90
C GLY A 121 -11.43 -14.50 12.75
N TYR A 122 -12.16 -15.43 12.15
CA TYR A 122 -13.25 -16.13 12.80
C TYR A 122 -13.34 -17.60 12.34
N LEU A 123 -13.97 -18.45 13.16
CA LEU A 123 -14.27 -19.83 12.81
C LEU A 123 -15.61 -19.92 12.10
N LEU A 124 -15.69 -20.70 11.03
CA LEU A 124 -16.97 -20.97 10.35
C LEU A 124 -17.77 -22.07 11.07
N ASN A 125 -17.10 -23.03 11.72
CA ASN A 125 -17.72 -24.21 12.32
C ASN A 125 -17.23 -24.48 13.76
N PRO A 126 -17.58 -23.61 14.74
CA PRO A 126 -17.07 -23.71 16.11
C PRO A 126 -17.46 -25.00 16.86
N THR A 127 -18.49 -25.71 16.41
CA THR A 127 -19.03 -26.94 17.03
C THR A 127 -18.43 -28.24 16.50
N SER A 128 -17.66 -28.20 15.40
CA SER A 128 -17.04 -29.40 14.84
C SER A 128 -15.95 -29.94 15.78
N MET A 129 -15.76 -31.27 15.76
CA MET A 129 -14.76 -31.98 16.59
C MET A 129 -13.69 -32.70 15.76
N THR A 130 -13.77 -32.63 14.44
CA THR A 130 -12.84 -33.32 13.53
C THR A 130 -12.13 -32.30 12.66
N GLU A 131 -12.88 -31.62 11.80
CA GLU A 131 -12.36 -30.65 10.82
C GLU A 131 -12.81 -29.24 11.18
N CYS A 132 -11.86 -28.31 11.32
CA CYS A 132 -12.11 -26.91 11.64
C CYS A 132 -11.76 -26.00 10.48
N HIS A 133 -12.65 -25.08 10.17
CA HIS A 133 -12.51 -24.09 9.12
C HIS A 133 -12.32 -22.71 9.74
N TYR A 134 -11.18 -22.09 9.45
CA TYR A 134 -10.81 -20.77 9.94
C TYR A 134 -10.68 -19.78 8.78
N CYS A 135 -11.38 -18.66 8.90
CA CYS A 135 -11.23 -17.51 8.04
C CYS A 135 -10.24 -16.53 8.68
N ARG A 136 -9.16 -16.18 7.98
CA ARG A 136 -8.05 -15.40 8.55
C ARG A 136 -8.43 -13.97 8.94
N TYR A 137 -9.41 -13.37 8.27
CA TYR A 137 -9.81 -11.99 8.48
C TYR A 137 -11.33 -11.88 8.57
N SER A 138 -11.83 -11.19 9.58
CA SER A 138 -13.27 -10.92 9.74
C SER A 138 -13.73 -9.68 8.95
N ASP A 139 -12.85 -8.70 8.81
CA ASP A 139 -13.12 -7.42 8.17
C ASP A 139 -11.89 -6.88 7.41
N GLY A 140 -12.11 -5.93 6.50
CA GLY A 140 -11.04 -5.31 5.73
C GLY A 140 -10.03 -4.49 6.56
N GLN A 141 -10.40 -4.04 7.77
CA GLN A 141 -9.49 -3.34 8.68
C GLN A 141 -8.47 -4.28 9.31
N SER A 142 -8.93 -5.48 9.68
CA SER A 142 -8.10 -6.60 10.13
C SER A 142 -6.99 -6.96 9.13
N TYR A 143 -7.21 -6.75 7.83
CA TYR A 143 -6.18 -6.97 6.80
C TYR A 143 -5.03 -5.97 6.88
N TYR A 144 -5.30 -4.68 7.07
CA TYR A 144 -4.26 -3.65 7.07
C TYR A 144 -3.69 -3.33 8.46
N TRP A 145 -4.33 -3.81 9.54
CA TRP A 145 -3.85 -3.66 10.90
C TRP A 145 -2.43 -4.24 11.09
N GLN A 146 -2.16 -5.40 10.49
CA GLN A 146 -0.83 -6.03 10.51
C GLN A 146 0.29 -5.17 9.89
N TYR A 147 -0.07 -4.16 9.09
CA TYR A 147 0.87 -3.23 8.44
C TYR A 147 0.99 -1.88 9.18
N GLY A 148 0.28 -1.70 10.30
CA GLY A 148 0.25 -0.47 11.06
C GLY A 148 -0.34 0.69 10.26
N HIS A 149 -1.43 0.41 9.54
CA HIS A 149 -2.15 1.40 8.75
C HIS A 149 -3.44 1.77 9.48
N GLU A 150 -3.68 3.07 9.65
CA GLU A 150 -4.83 3.59 10.37
C GLU A 150 -5.65 4.48 9.44
N PHE A 151 -6.97 4.31 9.48
CA PHE A 151 -7.93 5.09 8.69
C PHE A 151 -7.92 6.59 9.02
N ALA A 152 -7.65 6.94 10.27
CA ALA A 152 -7.52 8.31 10.71
C ALA A 152 -6.40 9.05 9.96
N ASN A 153 -5.30 8.38 9.61
CA ASN A 153 -4.11 9.00 9.03
C ASN A 153 -4.17 9.23 7.50
N ARG A 154 -5.30 8.94 6.83
CA ARG A 154 -5.39 8.99 5.36
C ARG A 154 -5.19 10.41 4.79
N HIS A 155 -5.71 11.44 5.47
CA HIS A 155 -5.58 12.83 5.03
C HIS A 155 -4.12 13.31 5.04
N ARG A 156 -3.31 12.83 5.99
CA ARG A 156 -1.87 13.11 6.03
C ARG A 156 -1.13 12.52 4.83
N ASN A 157 -1.57 11.35 4.34
CA ASN A 157 -0.95 10.73 3.16
C ASN A 157 -1.16 11.58 1.90
N ILE A 158 -2.31 12.28 1.76
CA ILE A 158 -2.52 13.26 0.67
C ILE A 158 -1.48 14.38 0.74
N GLY A 159 -1.30 14.98 1.92
CA GLY A 159 -0.34 16.08 2.10
C GLY A 159 1.10 15.68 1.75
N ILE A 160 1.54 14.51 2.23
CA ILE A 160 2.87 13.97 1.89
C ILE A 160 3.00 13.73 0.39
N PHE A 161 1.96 13.21 -0.27
CA PHE A 161 2.00 12.96 -1.70
C PHE A 161 2.10 14.25 -2.52
N ILE A 162 1.38 15.31 -2.11
CA ILE A 162 1.47 16.63 -2.72
C ILE A 162 2.87 17.24 -2.55
N GLU A 163 3.51 17.03 -1.39
CA GLU A 163 4.87 17.50 -1.14
C GLU A 163 5.88 16.89 -2.12
N PHE A 164 5.76 15.59 -2.44
CA PHE A 164 6.58 14.95 -3.48
C PHE A 164 6.35 15.54 -4.88
N ILE A 165 5.10 15.86 -5.22
CA ILE A 165 4.76 16.53 -6.49
C ILE A 165 5.40 17.92 -6.55
N ALA A 166 5.23 18.72 -5.50
CA ALA A 166 5.80 20.06 -5.40
C ALA A 166 7.33 20.03 -5.48
N PHE A 167 7.97 19.05 -4.85
CA PHE A 167 9.41 18.82 -4.95
C PHE A 167 9.84 18.56 -6.40
N ASN A 168 9.16 17.67 -7.13
CA ASN A 168 9.48 17.39 -8.53
C ASN A 168 9.39 18.66 -9.41
N PHE A 169 8.30 19.42 -9.30
CA PHE A 169 8.15 20.67 -10.07
C PHE A 169 9.21 21.71 -9.70
N THR A 170 9.52 21.86 -8.40
CA THR A 170 10.56 22.78 -7.95
C THR A 170 11.92 22.39 -8.54
N MET A 171 12.24 21.10 -8.55
CA MET A 171 13.47 20.59 -9.16
C MET A 171 13.52 20.84 -10.67
N VAL A 172 12.42 20.62 -11.39
CA VAL A 172 12.33 20.95 -12.82
C VAL A 172 12.66 22.42 -13.06
N LEU A 173 12.03 23.34 -12.32
CA LEU A 173 12.28 24.78 -12.46
C LEU A 173 13.74 25.15 -12.18
N VAL A 174 14.32 24.60 -11.11
CA VAL A 174 15.72 24.84 -10.74
C VAL A 174 16.67 24.33 -11.83
N ILE A 175 16.46 23.11 -12.34
CA ILE A 175 17.32 22.50 -13.36
C ILE A 175 17.21 23.26 -14.69
N THR A 176 15.99 23.60 -15.11
CA THR A 176 15.77 24.40 -16.33
C THR A 176 16.41 25.79 -16.20
N TYR A 177 16.30 26.43 -15.04
CA TYR A 177 16.95 27.72 -14.80
C TYR A 177 18.49 27.61 -14.89
N LEU A 178 19.08 26.62 -14.20
CA LEU A 178 20.53 26.42 -14.21
C LEU A 178 21.09 26.03 -15.59
N THR A 179 20.35 25.25 -16.38
CA THR A 179 20.77 24.84 -17.73
C THR A 179 20.65 25.98 -18.74
N ASN A 180 19.64 26.84 -18.62
CA ASN A 180 19.51 28.04 -19.45
C ASN A 180 20.61 29.06 -19.15
N MET A 181 20.93 29.30 -17.87
CA MET A 181 22.05 30.16 -17.48
C MET A 181 23.42 29.64 -17.95
N ARG A 182 23.57 28.32 -18.10
CA ARG A 182 24.80 27.70 -18.64
C ARG A 182 24.93 27.77 -20.17
N ARG A 183 23.85 28.08 -20.89
CA ARG A 183 23.82 28.18 -22.36
C ARG A 183 24.03 29.62 -22.88
N GLN A 184 23.94 30.63 -22.01
CA GLN A 184 24.34 32.01 -22.28
C GLN A 184 25.82 32.19 -21.97
#